data_AF-A0A150MPX4-F1
#
_entry.id   AF-A0A150MPX4-F1
#
_cell.length_a   1.000
_cell.length_b   1.000
_cell.length_c   1.000
_cell.angle_alpha   90.00
_cell.angle_beta   90.00
_cell.angle_gamma   90.00
#
_symmetry.space_group_name_H-M   'P 1'
#
loop_
_entity.id
_entity.type
_entity.pdbx_description
1 polymer ?
#
loop_
_entity_poly.entity_id
_entity_poly.type
_entity_poly.pdbx_seq_one_letter_code
_entity_poly.pdbx_strand_id
1 'polypeptide(L)'
;MGVGILTAVLFSYAMFQGGFVSWFLFYSFLPFGLHALTVALYPLRRAAVSRTVPARRYYAGEAIPVAVRVELPWPFPMAAVAVGEEREGKGGGAVVSWVFRRRLSCRWTLMLPRGRHQLETVRLEVSDMFGWGKRAESFSAPCTVIVYPRYVEWPASMVREWFSHGNAARTFAYRRDLAVAVGAREYAPGDKMSWVHWKASARKNELMTKEFDEQRNDDWFVVLDGGPSPSFEELVTLAASVAKALLDAGAPVGLLVAGKERSSLAPRRHEEQWQALLLRLAEVKAAREGGMEALLVDETNWKTAAGCIFVTSALSSALVPPLRALAMKRRVILYVVTGERREEQRRWEEELRRSGVHVSVIAPDMLQTVRQGGEFQ
;
A
#
# COMPACT_ATOMS: atom_id res chain seq x y z
N MET A 1 -19.86 39.75 5.11
CA MET A 1 -19.52 41.18 5.35
C MET A 1 -20.54 42.16 4.76
N GLY A 2 -21.12 41.91 3.58
CA GLY A 2 -22.01 42.88 2.90
C GLY A 2 -23.23 43.34 3.70
N VAL A 3 -23.93 42.44 4.39
CA VAL A 3 -25.16 42.80 5.13
C VAL A 3 -24.90 43.57 6.42
N GLY A 4 -23.77 43.32 7.09
CA GLY A 4 -23.37 44.14 8.25
C GLY A 4 -23.12 45.59 7.87
N ILE A 5 -22.42 45.81 6.75
CA ILE A 5 -22.16 47.15 6.20
C ILE A 5 -23.47 47.79 5.74
N LEU A 6 -24.32 47.04 5.02
CA LEU A 6 -25.63 47.53 4.59
C LEU A 6 -26.50 47.97 5.78
N THR A 7 -26.53 47.18 6.86
CA THR A 7 -27.28 47.51 8.07
C THR A 7 -26.74 48.78 8.74
N ALA A 8 -25.41 48.96 8.79
CA ALA A 8 -24.78 50.16 9.34
C ALA A 8 -25.03 51.41 8.48
N VAL A 9 -25.03 51.27 7.15
CA VAL A 9 -25.36 52.37 6.22
C VAL A 9 -26.83 52.75 6.34
N LEU A 10 -27.74 51.79 6.40
CA LEU A 10 -29.18 52.03 6.61
C LEU A 10 -29.46 52.67 7.97
N PHE A 11 -28.71 52.29 9.01
CA PHE A 11 -28.80 52.95 10.32
C PHE A 11 -28.37 54.42 10.26
N SER A 12 -27.20 54.69 9.65
CA SER A 12 -26.70 56.05 9.45
C SER A 12 -27.72 56.90 8.65
N TYR A 13 -28.24 56.34 7.55
CA TYR A 13 -29.26 56.98 6.73
C TYR A 13 -30.54 57.32 7.52
N ALA A 14 -31.05 56.38 8.32
CA ALA A 14 -32.21 56.60 9.18
C ALA A 14 -31.97 57.69 10.23
N MET A 15 -30.77 57.77 10.80
CA MET A 15 -30.39 58.79 11.78
C MET A 15 -30.28 60.19 11.17
N PHE A 16 -29.74 60.34 9.95
CA PHE A 16 -29.54 61.64 9.31
C PHE A 16 -30.79 62.18 8.59
N GLN A 17 -31.53 61.34 7.85
CA GLN A 17 -32.71 61.79 7.12
C GLN A 17 -33.98 61.81 7.99
N GLY A 18 -34.10 60.87 8.94
CA GLY A 18 -35.33 60.66 9.69
C GLY A 18 -36.51 60.20 8.82
N GLY A 19 -37.72 60.21 9.40
CA GLY A 19 -38.97 59.86 8.70
C GLY A 19 -39.28 58.36 8.64
N PHE A 20 -40.54 58.04 8.32
CA PHE A 20 -41.08 56.68 8.35
C PHE A 20 -40.33 55.72 7.41
N VAL A 21 -40.04 56.15 6.18
CA VAL A 21 -39.43 55.29 5.13
C VAL A 21 -38.02 54.83 5.53
N SER A 22 -37.20 55.74 6.05
CA SER A 22 -35.82 55.46 6.44
C SER A 22 -35.75 54.46 7.60
N TRP A 23 -36.61 54.64 8.62
CA TRP A 23 -36.73 53.71 9.74
C TRP A 23 -37.32 52.37 9.32
N PHE A 24 -38.32 52.36 8.43
CA PHE A 24 -38.90 51.13 7.89
C PHE A 24 -37.85 50.28 7.16
N LEU A 25 -37.01 50.89 6.32
CA LEU A 25 -35.92 50.19 5.63
C LEU A 25 -34.91 49.61 6.63
N PHE A 26 -34.49 50.40 7.62
CA PHE A 26 -33.58 49.89 8.66
C PHE A 26 -34.17 48.69 9.40
N TYR A 27 -35.41 48.79 9.90
CA TYR A 27 -36.05 47.70 10.63
C TYR A 27 -36.34 46.47 9.76
N SER A 28 -36.52 46.63 8.45
CA SER A 28 -36.68 45.51 7.52
C SER A 28 -35.38 44.71 7.34
N PHE A 29 -34.22 45.37 7.36
CA PHE A 29 -32.91 44.73 7.18
C PHE A 29 -32.23 44.32 8.51
N LEU A 30 -32.66 44.90 9.63
CA LEU A 30 -32.11 44.63 10.96
C LEU A 30 -32.12 43.14 11.35
N PRO A 31 -33.19 42.34 11.13
CA PRO A 31 -33.19 40.92 11.47
C PRO A 31 -32.12 40.13 10.72
N PHE A 32 -31.86 40.47 9.46
CA PHE A 32 -30.84 39.84 8.64
C PHE A 32 -29.43 40.20 9.10
N GLY A 33 -29.21 41.48 9.46
CA GLY A 33 -27.95 41.93 10.07
C GLY A 33 -27.68 41.24 11.42
N LEU A 34 -28.71 41.12 12.26
CA LEU A 34 -28.63 40.44 13.55
C LEU A 34 -28.35 38.94 13.37
N HIS A 35 -29.02 38.28 12.42
CA HIS A 35 -28.77 36.87 12.09
C HIS A 35 -27.34 36.65 11.61
N ALA A 36 -26.86 37.46 10.65
CA ALA A 36 -25.49 37.38 10.16
C ALA A 36 -24.45 37.61 11.28
N LEU A 37 -24.73 38.53 12.20
CA LEU A 37 -23.89 38.77 13.38
C LEU A 37 -23.89 37.57 14.33
N THR A 38 -25.06 36.97 14.60
CA THR A 38 -25.15 35.77 15.46
C THR A 38 -24.41 34.57 14.85
N VAL A 39 -24.43 34.38 13.53
CA VAL A 39 -23.63 33.35 12.84
C VAL A 39 -22.13 33.65 12.97
N ALA A 40 -21.73 34.92 12.82
CA ALA A 40 -20.32 35.32 12.94
C ALA A 40 -19.77 35.14 14.36
N LEU A 41 -20.60 35.34 15.38
CA LEU A 41 -20.26 35.20 16.80
C LEU A 41 -20.57 33.80 17.36
N TYR A 42 -21.11 32.90 16.54
CA TYR A 42 -21.49 31.57 16.99
C TYR A 42 -20.24 30.82 17.50
N PRO A 43 -20.29 30.20 18.70
CA PRO A 43 -19.11 29.61 19.35
C PRO A 43 -18.75 28.24 18.75
N LEU A 44 -18.45 28.21 17.45
CA LEU A 44 -18.08 27.01 16.69
C LEU A 44 -16.94 26.24 17.35
N ARG A 45 -15.98 26.92 17.97
CA ARG A 45 -14.87 26.31 18.72
C ARG A 45 -15.28 25.32 19.82
N ARG A 46 -16.51 25.43 20.32
CA ARG A 46 -17.06 24.53 21.35
C ARG A 46 -17.80 23.32 20.75
N ALA A 47 -17.85 23.20 19.42
CA ALA A 47 -18.44 22.03 18.77
C ALA A 47 -17.58 20.79 19.02
N ALA A 48 -18.23 19.65 19.23
CA ALA A 48 -17.55 18.36 19.27
C ALA A 48 -17.64 17.71 17.90
N VAL A 49 -16.50 17.48 17.26
CA VAL A 49 -16.41 16.82 15.97
C VAL A 49 -15.68 15.50 16.15
N SER A 50 -16.30 14.41 15.70
CA SER A 50 -15.70 13.09 15.70
C SER A 50 -15.79 12.48 14.32
N ARG A 51 -14.70 11.83 13.89
CA ARG A 51 -14.63 11.09 12.64
C ARG A 51 -14.57 9.61 12.92
N THR A 52 -15.33 8.85 12.16
CA THR A 52 -15.35 7.39 12.19
C THR A 52 -15.14 6.86 10.79
N VAL A 53 -14.12 6.01 10.63
CA VAL A 53 -13.86 5.22 9.43
C VAL A 53 -14.00 3.76 9.84
N PRO A 54 -14.81 2.94 9.17
CA PRO A 54 -14.96 1.53 9.54
C PRO A 54 -13.62 0.80 9.53
N ALA A 55 -13.33 0.05 10.59
CA ALA A 55 -12.12 -0.74 10.76
C ALA A 55 -12.17 -2.00 9.88
N ARG A 56 -11.86 -1.82 8.60
CA ARG A 56 -11.70 -2.89 7.61
C ARG A 56 -10.50 -2.61 6.72
N ARG A 57 -10.09 -3.61 5.95
CA ARG A 57 -9.06 -3.43 4.92
C ARG A 57 -9.67 -2.65 3.76
N TYR A 58 -8.94 -1.66 3.26
CA TYR A 58 -9.29 -0.90 2.07
C TYR A 58 -8.23 -1.14 1.01
N TYR A 59 -8.66 -1.36 -0.22
CA TYR A 59 -7.76 -1.55 -1.35
C TYR A 59 -7.74 -0.32 -2.27
N ALA A 60 -6.65 -0.16 -3.01
CA ALA A 60 -6.54 0.91 -4.00
C ALA A 60 -7.70 0.84 -5.00
N GLY A 61 -8.32 2.00 -5.27
CA GLY A 61 -9.52 2.11 -6.11
C GLY A 61 -10.84 1.88 -5.37
N GLU A 62 -10.83 1.47 -4.10
CA GLU A 62 -12.04 1.34 -3.32
C GLU A 62 -12.51 2.66 -2.71
N ALA A 63 -13.83 2.78 -2.63
CA ALA A 63 -14.54 3.83 -1.91
C ALA A 63 -14.38 3.65 -0.39
N ILE A 64 -13.71 4.59 0.26
CA ILE A 64 -13.53 4.61 1.72
C ILE A 64 -14.66 5.47 2.33
N PRO A 65 -15.63 4.88 3.04
CA PRO A 65 -16.70 5.63 3.66
C PRO A 65 -16.17 6.36 4.89
N VAL A 66 -16.35 7.67 4.92
CA VAL A 66 -16.03 8.52 6.07
C VAL A 66 -17.33 9.02 6.66
N ALA A 67 -17.54 8.76 7.95
CA ALA A 67 -18.67 9.25 8.69
C ALA A 67 -18.20 10.24 9.76
N VAL A 68 -18.66 11.49 9.67
CA VAL A 68 -18.37 12.53 10.66
C VAL A 68 -19.64 12.86 11.43
N ARG A 69 -19.51 12.90 12.76
CA ARG A 69 -20.54 13.35 13.67
C ARG A 69 -20.13 14.70 14.24
N VAL A 70 -21.02 15.67 14.10
CA VAL A 70 -20.85 17.02 14.60
C VAL A 70 -21.90 17.27 15.67
N GLU A 71 -21.46 17.66 16.87
CA GLU A 71 -22.33 18.15 17.94
C GLU A 71 -22.07 19.63 18.16
N LEU A 72 -23.11 20.41 17.90
CA LEU A 72 -23.11 21.85 18.04
C LEU A 72 -23.44 22.25 19.49
N PRO A 73 -22.79 23.29 20.03
CA PRO A 73 -22.99 23.71 21.42
C PRO A 73 -24.45 24.06 21.70
N TRP A 74 -25.10 24.80 20.79
CA TRP A 74 -26.52 25.15 20.87
C TRP A 74 -27.26 24.96 19.53
N PRO A 75 -28.58 24.65 19.57
CA PRO A 75 -29.40 24.59 18.37
C PRO A 75 -29.57 26.01 17.82
N PHE A 76 -29.16 26.23 16.58
CA PHE A 76 -29.24 27.53 15.93
C PHE A 76 -29.75 27.36 14.48
N PRO A 77 -30.55 28.30 13.93
CA PRO A 77 -31.03 28.22 12.56
C PRO A 77 -29.92 28.52 11.55
N MET A 78 -29.05 27.54 11.36
CA MET A 78 -28.02 27.52 10.33
C MET A 78 -28.60 26.92 9.05
N ALA A 79 -28.16 27.42 7.90
CA ALA A 79 -28.68 27.01 6.61
C ALA A 79 -27.95 25.82 6.03
N ALA A 80 -26.63 25.85 6.15
CA ALA A 80 -25.77 24.84 5.61
C ALA A 80 -24.54 24.70 6.52
N VAL A 81 -24.25 23.44 6.85
CA VAL A 81 -23.04 23.01 7.51
C VAL A 81 -22.25 22.19 6.49
N ALA A 82 -21.19 22.78 5.97
CA ALA A 82 -20.22 22.09 5.13
C ALA A 82 -19.18 21.43 6.04
N VAL A 83 -19.03 20.13 5.90
CA VAL A 83 -18.01 19.35 6.59
C VAL A 83 -17.08 18.79 5.54
N GLY A 84 -15.79 19.04 5.65
CA GLY A 84 -14.80 18.58 4.68
C GLY A 84 -13.50 18.14 5.34
N GLU A 85 -12.78 17.27 4.65
CA GLU A 85 -11.39 16.95 4.98
C GLU A 85 -10.48 18.08 4.50
N GLU A 86 -9.62 18.59 5.37
CA GLU A 86 -8.61 19.59 5.01
C GLU A 86 -7.42 18.84 4.40
N ARG A 87 -7.46 18.66 3.07
CA ARG A 87 -6.41 17.99 2.29
C ARG A 87 -6.11 18.76 1.01
N GLU A 88 -4.83 18.87 0.67
CA GLU A 88 -4.37 19.46 -0.58
C GLU A 88 -5.00 18.74 -1.80
N GLY A 89 -5.96 19.40 -2.45
CA GLY A 89 -6.40 19.12 -3.82
C GLY A 89 -7.56 18.13 -4.03
N LYS A 90 -7.90 17.25 -3.08
CA LYS A 90 -9.02 16.29 -3.21
C LYS A 90 -9.69 15.97 -1.85
N GLY A 91 -10.13 17.00 -1.14
CA GLY A 91 -10.93 16.83 0.08
C GLY A 91 -12.35 16.40 -0.25
N GLY A 92 -12.78 15.24 0.27
CA GLY A 92 -14.20 14.89 0.28
C GLY A 92 -14.93 15.73 1.31
N GLY A 93 -16.15 16.14 1.00
CA GLY A 93 -16.99 16.88 1.91
C GLY A 93 -18.46 16.63 1.66
N ALA A 94 -19.26 16.92 2.67
CA ALA A 94 -20.71 16.87 2.60
C ALA A 94 -21.27 18.18 3.13
N VAL A 95 -22.30 18.68 2.45
CA VAL A 95 -23.09 19.81 2.93
C VAL A 95 -24.38 19.26 3.48
N VAL A 96 -24.68 19.60 4.73
CA VAL A 96 -25.93 19.21 5.40
C VAL A 96 -26.68 20.49 5.77
N SER A 97 -27.89 20.63 5.23
CA SER A 97 -28.77 21.79 5.43
C SER A 97 -29.94 21.44 6.34
N TRP A 98 -29.79 21.66 7.66
CA TRP A 98 -30.84 21.31 8.61
C TRP A 98 -30.93 22.34 9.75
N VAL A 99 -32.08 23.01 9.83
CA VAL A 99 -32.34 24.07 10.79
C VAL A 99 -32.58 23.49 12.19
N PHE A 100 -32.02 24.12 13.23
CA PHE A 100 -32.27 23.84 14.66
C PHE A 100 -31.81 22.48 15.24
N ARG A 101 -31.05 21.65 14.51
CA ARG A 101 -30.49 20.42 15.09
C ARG A 101 -29.13 20.65 15.72
N ARG A 102 -28.91 20.06 16.91
CA ARG A 102 -27.60 20.06 17.59
C ARG A 102 -26.67 18.97 17.09
N ARG A 103 -27.22 17.82 16.68
CA ARG A 103 -26.45 16.65 16.24
C ARG A 103 -26.63 16.44 14.75
N LEU A 104 -25.53 16.44 14.03
CA LEU A 104 -25.47 16.23 12.59
C LEU A 104 -24.59 15.02 12.30
N SER A 105 -25.01 14.20 11.36
CA SER A 105 -24.23 13.06 10.86
C SER A 105 -24.06 13.20 9.36
N CYS A 106 -22.82 13.34 8.93
CA CYS A 106 -22.45 13.48 7.53
C CYS A 106 -21.71 12.21 7.09
N ARG A 107 -21.97 11.76 5.86
CA ARG A 107 -21.24 10.65 5.25
C ARG A 107 -20.81 11.07 3.85
N TRP A 108 -19.55 10.79 3.53
CA TRP A 108 -19.02 10.91 2.18
C TRP A 108 -18.03 9.79 1.93
N THR A 109 -17.52 9.75 0.71
CA THR A 109 -16.58 8.74 0.27
C THR A 109 -15.28 9.40 -0.15
N LEU A 110 -14.15 8.83 0.29
CA LEU A 110 -12.82 9.20 -0.17
C LEU A 110 -12.26 8.09 -1.07
N MET A 111 -11.58 8.48 -2.12
CA MET A 111 -10.73 7.58 -2.92
C MET A 111 -9.29 7.99 -2.69
N LEU A 112 -8.52 7.12 -2.05
CA LEU A 112 -7.13 7.37 -1.70
C LEU A 112 -6.23 6.44 -2.52
N PRO A 113 -5.07 6.91 -2.99
CA PRO A 113 -4.08 6.03 -3.61
C PRO A 113 -3.53 5.06 -2.56
N ARG A 114 -2.87 3.98 -3.00
CA ARG A 114 -2.16 3.04 -2.11
C ARG A 114 -1.22 3.80 -1.17
N GLY A 115 -1.18 3.37 0.10
CA GLY A 115 -0.32 3.99 1.10
C GLY A 115 -0.97 4.20 2.45
N ARG A 116 -0.14 4.66 3.39
CA ARG A 116 -0.56 5.14 4.70
C ARG A 116 -0.99 6.61 4.60
N HIS A 117 -2.24 6.89 4.94
CA HIS A 117 -2.81 8.23 4.96
C HIS A 117 -3.17 8.63 6.39
N GLN A 118 -2.56 9.70 6.86
CA GLN A 118 -2.96 10.35 8.11
C GLN A 118 -3.97 11.43 7.76
N LEU A 119 -5.18 11.25 8.24
CA LEU A 119 -6.20 12.27 8.20
C LEU A 119 -6.14 12.95 9.57
N GLU A 120 -5.90 14.25 9.64
CA GLU A 120 -5.66 14.92 10.93
C GLU A 120 -6.84 15.80 11.36
N THR A 121 -7.28 16.67 10.45
CA THR A 121 -8.24 17.72 10.74
C THR A 121 -9.52 17.58 9.93
N VAL A 122 -10.65 17.92 10.55
CA VAL A 122 -11.93 18.07 9.89
C VAL A 122 -12.29 19.55 9.93
N ARG A 123 -12.55 20.13 8.76
CA ARG A 123 -12.97 21.52 8.62
C ARG A 123 -14.48 21.59 8.64
N LEU A 124 -14.99 22.39 9.56
CA LEU A 124 -16.41 22.68 9.71
C LEU A 124 -16.66 24.11 9.26
N GLU A 125 -17.50 24.31 8.25
CA GLU A 125 -17.93 25.62 7.81
C GLU A 125 -19.45 25.73 7.96
N VAL A 126 -19.87 26.76 8.67
CA VAL A 126 -21.27 27.10 8.88
C VAL A 126 -21.59 28.37 8.09
N SER A 127 -22.74 28.35 7.43
CA SER A 127 -23.27 29.50 6.70
C SER A 127 -24.75 29.77 6.99
N ASP A 128 -25.14 31.03 6.85
CA ASP A 128 -26.53 31.50 6.86
C ASP A 128 -27.26 31.20 5.54
N MET A 129 -28.59 31.37 5.52
CA MET A 129 -29.43 30.98 4.35
C MET A 129 -29.16 31.84 3.12
N PHE A 130 -28.54 33.00 3.33
CA PHE A 130 -28.25 33.99 2.30
C PHE A 130 -26.75 34.07 1.95
N GLY A 131 -25.90 33.28 2.61
CA GLY A 131 -24.45 33.23 2.39
C GLY A 131 -23.66 34.47 2.86
N TRP A 132 -24.26 35.38 3.64
CA TRP A 132 -23.66 36.64 4.08
C TRP A 132 -22.75 36.48 5.30
N GLY A 133 -23.09 35.53 6.17
CA GLY A 133 -22.36 35.14 7.38
C GLY A 133 -21.76 33.75 7.20
N LYS A 134 -20.43 33.67 7.19
CA LYS A 134 -19.69 32.41 7.13
C LYS A 134 -18.74 32.33 8.31
N ARG A 135 -18.67 31.16 8.93
CA ARG A 135 -17.72 30.88 10.00
C ARG A 135 -17.17 29.47 9.80
N ALA A 136 -15.85 29.38 9.70
CA ALA A 136 -15.16 28.11 9.57
C ALA A 136 -14.20 27.91 10.75
N GLU A 137 -14.10 26.67 11.20
CA GLU A 137 -13.13 26.25 12.22
C GLU A 137 -12.67 24.81 11.91
N SER A 138 -11.40 24.52 12.14
CA SER A 138 -10.82 23.18 11.95
C SER A 138 -10.70 22.47 13.29
N PHE A 139 -11.08 21.20 13.33
CA PHE A 139 -11.06 20.37 14.54
C PHE A 139 -10.07 19.23 14.36
N SER A 140 -9.27 18.97 15.40
CA SER A 140 -8.37 17.80 15.43
C SER A 140 -9.19 16.53 15.67
N ALA A 141 -9.13 15.60 14.72
CA ALA A 141 -9.85 14.32 14.79
C ALA A 141 -9.01 13.20 14.15
N PRO A 142 -7.76 12.94 14.61
CA PRO A 142 -6.79 12.12 13.89
C PRO A 142 -7.28 10.70 13.62
N CYS A 143 -7.05 10.21 12.39
CA CYS A 143 -7.38 8.87 11.95
C CYS A 143 -6.35 8.41 10.91
N THR A 144 -5.77 7.23 11.11
CA THR A 144 -4.86 6.63 10.12
C THR A 144 -5.63 5.61 9.29
N VAL A 145 -5.58 5.77 7.97
CA VAL A 145 -6.15 4.82 7.01
C VAL A 145 -5.01 4.25 6.17
N ILE A 146 -4.94 2.93 6.10
CA ILE A 146 -3.97 2.22 5.25
C ILE A 146 -4.73 1.66 4.05
N VAL A 147 -4.28 2.03 2.86
CA VAL A 147 -4.81 1.55 1.59
C VAL A 147 -3.83 0.55 1.01
N TYR A 148 -4.26 -0.70 0.97
CA TYR A 148 -3.47 -1.83 0.48
C TYR A 148 -3.47 -1.89 -1.06
N PRO A 149 -2.42 -2.44 -1.68
CA PRO A 149 -2.46 -2.77 -3.09
C PRO A 149 -3.56 -3.79 -3.36
N ARG A 150 -4.26 -3.62 -4.48
CA ARG A 150 -5.07 -4.72 -5.03
C ARG A 150 -4.16 -5.85 -5.50
N TYR A 151 -4.72 -7.04 -5.57
CA TYR A 151 -4.07 -8.24 -6.08
C TYR A 151 -5.10 -9.08 -6.81
N VAL A 152 -4.64 -9.98 -7.67
CA VAL A 152 -5.47 -10.95 -8.39
C VAL A 152 -5.21 -12.34 -7.86
N GLU A 153 -6.22 -13.20 -7.99
CA GLU A 153 -6.03 -14.63 -7.87
C GLU A 153 -5.19 -15.12 -9.04
N TRP A 154 -4.08 -15.77 -8.72
CA TRP A 154 -3.13 -16.22 -9.73
C TRP A 154 -3.54 -17.61 -10.25
N PRO A 155 -3.53 -17.86 -11.57
CA PRO A 155 -3.92 -19.16 -12.12
C PRO A 155 -3.09 -20.30 -11.55
N ALA A 156 -3.76 -21.34 -11.03
CA ALA A 156 -3.09 -22.48 -10.42
C ALA A 156 -2.13 -23.22 -11.37
N SER A 157 -2.37 -23.19 -12.69
CA SER A 157 -1.44 -23.70 -13.70
C SER A 157 -0.10 -22.97 -13.67
N MET A 158 -0.12 -21.63 -13.63
CA MET A 158 1.07 -20.81 -13.59
C MET A 158 1.81 -20.95 -12.24
N VAL A 159 1.07 -21.13 -11.14
CA VAL A 159 1.69 -21.47 -9.84
C VAL A 159 2.40 -22.82 -9.93
N ARG A 160 1.76 -23.85 -10.49
CA ARG A 160 2.39 -25.17 -10.70
C ARG A 160 3.61 -25.06 -11.59
N GLU A 161 3.62 -24.19 -12.59
CA GLU A 161 4.80 -23.94 -13.41
C GLU A 161 5.99 -23.55 -12.56
N TRP A 162 5.82 -22.69 -11.54
CA TRP A 162 6.87 -22.28 -10.58
C TRP A 162 7.43 -23.42 -9.74
N PHE A 163 6.77 -24.57 -9.69
CA PHE A 163 7.26 -25.76 -8.98
C PHE A 163 7.65 -26.92 -9.93
N SER A 164 7.10 -26.98 -11.14
CA SER A 164 7.14 -28.16 -12.03
C SER A 164 8.35 -28.30 -12.94
N HIS A 165 9.13 -27.24 -13.21
CA HIS A 165 10.32 -27.38 -14.07
C HIS A 165 11.46 -28.07 -13.30
N GLY A 166 11.65 -29.35 -13.61
CA GLY A 166 12.58 -30.30 -13.03
C GLY A 166 14.05 -29.97 -13.21
N ASN A 167 14.54 -28.98 -12.47
CA ASN A 167 15.96 -28.86 -12.10
C ASN A 167 16.18 -29.12 -10.60
N ALA A 168 15.26 -29.85 -9.96
CA ALA A 168 15.50 -30.47 -8.66
C ALA A 168 16.79 -31.31 -8.68
N ALA A 169 17.24 -31.81 -9.84
CA ALA A 169 18.42 -32.67 -9.94
C ALA A 169 19.80 -31.97 -9.94
N ARG A 170 19.91 -30.64 -10.12
CA ARG A 170 21.23 -29.98 -10.28
C ARG A 170 21.80 -29.29 -9.04
N THR A 171 21.08 -29.26 -7.93
CA THR A 171 21.55 -28.56 -6.71
C THR A 171 22.18 -29.49 -5.65
N PHE A 172 22.26 -30.80 -5.92
CA PHE A 172 22.62 -31.79 -4.90
C PHE A 172 24.11 -31.89 -4.54
N ALA A 173 25.03 -31.38 -5.36
CA ALA A 173 26.46 -31.61 -5.15
C ALA A 173 27.14 -30.62 -4.19
N TYR A 174 26.62 -29.39 -4.04
CA TYR A 174 27.32 -28.33 -3.29
C TYR A 174 26.80 -28.10 -1.87
N ARG A 175 25.59 -28.59 -1.53
CA ARG A 175 24.94 -28.28 -0.23
C ARG A 175 25.21 -29.26 0.91
N ARG A 176 25.78 -30.45 0.64
CA ARG A 176 26.02 -31.45 1.70
C ARG A 176 27.09 -31.02 2.71
N ASP A 177 28.02 -30.15 2.31
CA ASP A 177 29.07 -29.66 3.21
C ASP A 177 28.60 -28.57 4.19
N LEU A 178 27.36 -28.07 4.06
CA LEU A 178 26.73 -27.09 4.96
C LEU A 178 25.57 -27.66 5.79
N ALA A 179 25.25 -28.94 5.62
CA ALA A 179 24.17 -29.57 6.34
C ALA A 179 24.59 -29.90 7.79
N VAL A 180 23.66 -29.74 8.73
CA VAL A 180 23.89 -30.09 10.14
C VAL A 180 23.82 -31.61 10.27
N ALA A 181 24.81 -32.21 10.94
CA ALA A 181 24.77 -33.63 11.25
C ALA A 181 23.70 -33.89 12.32
N VAL A 182 22.58 -34.49 11.94
CA VAL A 182 21.45 -34.78 12.84
C VAL A 182 21.54 -36.21 13.39
N GLY A 183 22.24 -37.10 12.68
CA GLY A 183 22.41 -38.49 13.08
C GLY A 183 23.75 -39.09 12.67
N ALA A 184 23.87 -40.40 12.89
CA ALA A 184 24.99 -41.20 12.42
C ALA A 184 24.47 -42.55 11.94
N ARG A 185 24.81 -42.91 10.70
CA ARG A 185 24.51 -44.21 10.09
C ARG A 185 25.78 -45.03 9.90
N GLU A 186 25.63 -46.32 9.65
CA GLU A 186 26.76 -47.19 9.32
C GLU A 186 27.44 -46.73 8.02
N TYR A 187 28.78 -46.78 8.03
CA TYR A 187 29.60 -46.40 6.88
C TYR A 187 29.37 -47.37 5.72
N ALA A 188 29.05 -46.81 4.55
CA ALA A 188 28.95 -47.59 3.31
C ALA A 188 30.19 -47.36 2.44
N PRO A 189 30.72 -48.40 1.76
CA PRO A 189 31.80 -48.23 0.79
C PRO A 189 31.44 -47.19 -0.28
N GLY A 190 32.17 -46.08 -0.30
CA GLY A 190 31.90 -44.91 -1.17
C GLY A 190 31.61 -43.62 -0.41
N ASP A 191 31.33 -43.70 0.90
CA ASP A 191 31.25 -42.52 1.76
C ASP A 191 32.63 -41.85 1.91
N LYS A 192 32.66 -40.51 1.82
CA LYS A 192 33.89 -39.73 1.98
C LYS A 192 34.43 -39.88 3.41
N MET A 193 35.75 -40.02 3.53
CA MET A 193 36.41 -40.15 4.83
C MET A 193 36.24 -38.90 5.73
N SER A 194 36.07 -37.71 5.13
CA SER A 194 35.77 -36.47 5.85
C SER A 194 34.41 -36.47 6.57
N TRP A 195 33.53 -37.40 6.21
CA TRP A 195 32.19 -37.54 6.77
C TRP A 195 32.11 -38.57 7.89
N VAL A 196 33.22 -39.19 8.29
CA VAL A 196 33.26 -40.09 9.44
C VAL A 196 32.94 -39.32 10.73
N HIS A 197 31.97 -39.82 11.49
CA HIS A 197 31.61 -39.29 12.79
C HIS A 197 32.46 -39.97 13.88
N TRP A 198 33.73 -39.55 14.04
CA TRP A 198 34.71 -40.18 14.94
C TRP A 198 34.20 -40.49 16.35
N LYS A 199 33.42 -39.59 16.96
CA LYS A 199 32.85 -39.78 18.30
C LYS A 199 31.77 -40.88 18.36
N ALA A 200 31.04 -41.10 17.27
CA ALA A 200 30.03 -42.15 17.18
C ALA A 200 30.70 -43.49 16.83
N SER A 201 31.68 -43.45 15.91
CA SER A 201 32.48 -44.62 15.57
C SER A 201 33.22 -45.19 16.78
N ALA A 202 33.82 -44.33 17.61
CA ALA A 202 34.51 -44.75 18.82
C ALA A 202 33.58 -45.38 19.88
N ARG A 203 32.27 -45.06 19.87
CA ARG A 203 31.29 -45.62 20.82
C ARG A 203 30.72 -46.95 20.37
N LYS A 204 30.54 -47.15 19.06
CA LYS A 204 30.00 -48.39 18.48
C LYS A 204 31.08 -49.39 18.04
N ASN A 205 32.35 -48.97 18.05
CA ASN A 205 33.49 -49.75 17.54
C ASN A 205 33.36 -50.15 16.07
N GLU A 206 32.60 -49.38 15.30
CA GLU A 206 32.31 -49.54 13.87
C GLU A 206 32.39 -48.16 13.19
N LEU A 207 32.73 -48.09 11.91
CA LEU A 207 32.79 -46.80 11.21
C LEU A 207 31.37 -46.25 11.00
N MET A 208 31.13 -45.07 11.55
CA MET A 208 29.87 -44.35 11.40
C MET A 208 30.05 -43.12 10.49
N THR A 209 29.16 -42.92 9.53
CA THR A 209 29.08 -41.73 8.68
C THR A 209 28.09 -40.74 9.28
N LYS A 210 28.45 -39.45 9.33
CA LYS A 210 27.54 -38.35 9.69
C LYS A 210 26.32 -38.39 8.77
N GLU A 211 25.14 -38.49 9.36
CA GLU A 211 23.89 -38.36 8.64
C GLU A 211 23.47 -36.89 8.67
N PHE A 212 23.51 -36.28 7.50
CA PHE A 212 23.19 -34.88 7.31
C PHE A 212 21.71 -34.76 6.94
N ASP A 213 20.94 -34.05 7.75
CA ASP A 213 19.58 -33.67 7.35
C ASP A 213 19.69 -32.52 6.35
N GLU A 214 19.28 -32.76 5.11
CA GLU A 214 19.18 -31.71 4.11
C GLU A 214 18.04 -30.80 4.53
N GLN A 215 18.34 -29.67 5.19
CA GLN A 215 17.34 -28.61 5.32
C GLN A 215 16.88 -28.21 3.91
N ARG A 216 15.73 -28.73 3.50
CA ARG A 216 15.00 -28.32 2.31
C ARG A 216 14.59 -26.88 2.52
N ASN A 217 15.42 -26.00 1.98
CA ASN A 217 15.12 -24.60 1.93
C ASN A 217 14.09 -24.40 0.83
N ASP A 218 12.83 -24.35 1.24
CA ASP A 218 11.66 -24.15 0.38
C ASP A 218 11.26 -22.67 0.31
N ASP A 219 12.08 -21.77 0.85
CA ASP A 219 11.81 -20.33 0.91
C ASP A 219 11.73 -19.72 -0.49
N TRP A 220 10.70 -18.90 -0.71
CA TRP A 220 10.55 -18.08 -1.90
C TRP A 220 10.70 -16.61 -1.56
N PHE A 221 11.37 -15.86 -2.43
CA PHE A 221 11.44 -14.41 -2.32
C PHE A 221 10.74 -13.75 -3.50
N VAL A 222 9.85 -12.81 -3.21
CA VAL A 222 9.34 -11.85 -4.19
C VAL A 222 10.22 -10.61 -4.12
N VAL A 223 10.83 -10.24 -5.25
CA VAL A 223 11.72 -9.09 -5.36
C VAL A 223 11.05 -8.04 -6.24
N LEU A 224 10.62 -6.95 -5.62
CA LEU A 224 9.99 -5.82 -6.29
C LEU A 224 11.05 -4.78 -6.66
N ASP A 225 11.06 -4.34 -7.91
CA ASP A 225 11.80 -3.16 -8.34
C ASP A 225 11.12 -1.89 -7.83
N GLY A 226 11.78 -1.15 -6.94
CA GLY A 226 11.32 0.16 -6.47
C GLY A 226 11.94 1.33 -7.22
N GLY A 227 12.57 1.10 -8.38
CA GLY A 227 12.97 2.17 -9.30
C GLY A 227 11.79 3.01 -9.79
N PRO A 228 12.03 4.23 -10.30
CA PRO A 228 10.99 5.09 -10.83
C PRO A 228 10.42 4.49 -12.12
N SER A 229 9.12 4.20 -12.12
CA SER A 229 8.44 3.61 -13.27
C SER A 229 7.02 4.16 -13.42
N PRO A 230 6.54 4.43 -14.64
CA PRO A 230 5.13 4.76 -14.88
C PRO A 230 4.19 3.61 -14.52
N SER A 231 4.70 2.36 -14.53
CA SER A 231 3.94 1.15 -14.21
C SER A 231 4.20 0.65 -12.78
N PHE A 232 4.68 1.51 -11.89
CA PHE A 232 5.09 1.11 -10.54
C PHE A 232 3.94 0.50 -9.73
N GLU A 233 2.72 1.04 -9.83
CA GLU A 233 1.57 0.50 -9.11
C GLU A 233 1.14 -0.88 -9.64
N GLU A 234 1.34 -1.14 -10.94
CA GLU A 234 1.15 -2.44 -11.56
C GLU A 234 2.20 -3.45 -11.07
N LEU A 235 3.46 -3.03 -10.91
CA LEU A 235 4.51 -3.87 -10.30
C LEU A 235 4.14 -4.29 -8.87
N VAL A 236 3.63 -3.35 -8.06
CA VAL A 236 3.18 -3.63 -6.68
C VAL A 236 1.99 -4.60 -6.68
N THR A 237 1.03 -4.40 -7.58
CA THR A 237 -0.15 -5.28 -7.75
C THR A 237 0.28 -6.70 -8.12
N LEU A 238 1.22 -6.83 -9.06
CA LEU A 238 1.78 -8.11 -9.47
C LEU A 238 2.56 -8.80 -8.35
N ALA A 239 3.40 -8.05 -7.63
CA ALA A 239 4.14 -8.58 -6.48
C ALA A 239 3.19 -9.09 -5.38
N ALA A 240 2.11 -8.36 -5.08
CA ALA A 240 1.09 -8.79 -4.13
C ALA A 240 0.38 -10.08 -4.58
N SER A 241 0.03 -10.17 -5.87
CA SER A 241 -0.67 -11.33 -6.46
C SER A 241 0.18 -12.59 -6.42
N VAL A 242 1.44 -12.48 -6.84
CA VAL A 242 2.39 -13.60 -6.82
C VAL A 242 2.74 -14.02 -5.38
N ALA A 243 2.94 -13.06 -4.47
CA ALA A 243 3.21 -13.36 -3.06
C ALA A 243 2.04 -14.11 -2.42
N LYS A 244 0.80 -13.70 -2.70
CA LYS A 244 -0.41 -14.39 -2.24
C LYS A 244 -0.48 -15.81 -2.79
N ALA A 245 -0.26 -15.97 -4.09
CA ALA A 245 -0.28 -17.28 -4.75
C ALA A 245 0.77 -18.26 -4.19
N LEU A 246 1.97 -17.78 -3.87
CA LEU A 246 3.00 -18.59 -3.22
C LEU A 246 2.62 -19.00 -1.79
N LEU A 247 2.03 -18.09 -1.02
CA LEU A 247 1.52 -18.39 0.32
C LEU A 247 0.37 -19.40 0.29
N ASP A 248 -0.56 -19.25 -0.66
CA ASP A 248 -1.68 -20.18 -0.86
C ASP A 248 -1.21 -21.57 -1.30
N ALA A 249 -0.06 -21.63 -1.99
CA ALA A 249 0.63 -22.89 -2.31
C ALA A 249 1.41 -23.49 -1.13
N GLY A 250 1.42 -22.83 0.04
CA GLY A 250 2.08 -23.31 1.26
C GLY A 250 3.59 -23.04 1.35
N ALA A 251 4.14 -22.23 0.44
CA ALA A 251 5.55 -21.86 0.47
C ALA A 251 5.82 -20.75 1.49
N PRO A 252 6.95 -20.76 2.22
CA PRO A 252 7.40 -19.58 2.97
C PRO A 252 7.74 -18.46 1.99
N VAL A 253 7.17 -17.27 2.19
CA VAL A 253 7.38 -16.13 1.27
C VAL A 253 8.02 -14.95 1.98
N GLY A 254 9.17 -14.51 1.48
CA GLY A 254 9.82 -13.26 1.82
C GLY A 254 9.58 -12.19 0.76
N LEU A 255 9.76 -10.93 1.13
CA LEU A 255 9.69 -9.79 0.23
C LEU A 255 10.97 -8.98 0.31
N LEU A 256 11.51 -8.63 -0.85
CA LEU A 256 12.61 -7.69 -0.99
C LEU A 256 12.16 -6.57 -1.91
N VAL A 257 12.44 -5.33 -1.52
CA VAL A 257 12.13 -4.15 -2.32
C VAL A 257 13.42 -3.42 -2.64
N ALA A 258 13.73 -3.30 -3.93
CA ALA A 258 14.85 -2.51 -4.39
C ALA A 258 14.53 -1.03 -4.22
N GLY A 259 15.41 -0.26 -3.58
CA GLY A 259 15.22 1.18 -3.44
C GLY A 259 16.13 1.77 -2.37
N LYS A 260 15.91 3.07 -2.10
CA LYS A 260 16.68 3.84 -1.10
C LYS A 260 16.52 3.28 0.30
N GLU A 261 15.28 3.01 0.71
CA GLU A 261 14.98 2.29 1.95
C GLU A 261 14.83 0.81 1.60
N ARG A 262 15.97 0.10 1.58
CA ARG A 262 15.96 -1.35 1.43
C ARG A 262 15.03 -1.93 2.47
N SER A 263 14.01 -2.63 2.00
CA SER A 263 13.10 -3.33 2.89
C SER A 263 13.09 -4.80 2.60
N SER A 264 13.32 -5.57 3.65
CA SER A 264 13.33 -7.02 3.61
C SER A 264 12.36 -7.57 4.65
N LEU A 265 11.57 -8.53 4.22
CA LEU A 265 10.78 -9.40 5.09
C LEU A 265 11.30 -10.82 4.89
N ALA A 266 11.70 -11.44 6.00
CA ALA A 266 12.14 -12.82 5.99
C ALA A 266 10.98 -13.77 5.60
N PRO A 267 11.28 -14.89 4.90
CA PRO A 267 10.27 -15.86 4.52
C PRO A 267 9.57 -16.50 5.72
N ARG A 268 8.23 -16.54 5.69
CA ARG A 268 7.40 -17.25 6.68
C ARG A 268 6.17 -17.85 6.00
N ARG A 269 5.60 -18.92 6.58
CA ARG A 269 4.40 -19.63 6.07
C ARG A 269 3.07 -19.16 6.70
N HIS A 270 3.12 -18.30 7.73
CA HIS A 270 1.96 -17.99 8.57
C HIS A 270 1.00 -16.97 7.93
N GLU A 271 -0.29 -16.99 8.26
CA GLU A 271 -1.29 -16.01 7.75
C GLU A 271 -0.93 -14.56 8.11
N GLU A 272 -0.24 -14.35 9.24
CA GLU A 272 0.32 -13.04 9.61
C GLU A 272 1.35 -12.53 8.61
N GLN A 273 2.04 -13.42 7.89
CA GLN A 273 2.99 -13.04 6.84
C GLN A 273 2.28 -12.32 5.72
N TRP A 274 1.07 -12.74 5.34
CA TRP A 274 0.29 -12.04 4.31
C TRP A 274 0.00 -10.60 4.73
N GLN A 275 -0.35 -10.38 6.00
CA GLN A 275 -0.60 -9.04 6.53
C GLN A 275 0.66 -8.17 6.51
N ALA A 276 1.81 -8.74 6.90
CA ALA A 276 3.10 -8.05 6.87
C ALA A 276 3.52 -7.69 5.43
N LEU A 277 3.35 -8.62 4.48
CA LEU A 277 3.63 -8.41 3.05
C LEU A 277 2.74 -7.30 2.48
N LEU A 278 1.43 -7.38 2.71
CA LEU A 278 0.48 -6.37 2.23
C LEU A 278 0.76 -4.99 2.84
N LEU A 279 1.02 -4.92 4.14
CA LEU A 279 1.36 -3.66 4.80
C LEU A 279 2.64 -3.07 4.20
N ARG A 280 3.66 -3.90 4.00
CA ARG A 280 4.92 -3.42 3.43
C ARG A 280 4.73 -2.94 2.00
N LEU A 281 4.05 -3.73 1.18
CA LEU A 281 3.67 -3.36 -0.17
C LEU A 281 2.72 -2.16 -0.22
N ALA A 282 1.99 -1.81 0.84
CA ALA A 282 1.22 -0.57 0.89
C ALA A 282 2.14 0.65 1.10
N GLU A 283 3.21 0.50 1.87
CA GLU A 283 4.10 1.62 2.24
C GLU A 283 5.19 1.92 1.21
N VAL A 284 5.52 0.97 0.31
CA VAL A 284 6.58 1.18 -0.69
C VAL A 284 6.26 2.38 -1.59
N LYS A 285 7.25 3.24 -1.83
CA LYS A 285 7.21 4.28 -2.85
C LYS A 285 8.35 4.08 -3.84
N ALA A 286 8.13 4.47 -5.09
CA ALA A 286 9.20 4.49 -6.08
C ALA A 286 10.30 5.47 -5.64
N ALA A 287 11.54 5.01 -5.66
CA ALA A 287 12.73 5.75 -5.28
C ALA A 287 13.67 5.86 -6.47
N ARG A 288 14.28 7.04 -6.66
CA ARG A 288 15.27 7.25 -7.74
C ARG A 288 16.62 6.57 -7.49
N GLU A 289 16.90 6.25 -6.23
CA GLU A 289 18.17 5.66 -5.79
C GLU A 289 17.97 4.21 -5.38
N GLY A 290 18.92 3.33 -5.75
CA GLY A 290 18.94 1.92 -5.32
C GLY A 290 18.13 0.98 -6.21
N GLY A 291 18.48 0.91 -7.50
CA GLY A 291 17.88 -0.06 -8.45
C GLY A 291 18.10 -1.52 -8.05
N MET A 292 17.38 -2.43 -8.71
CA MET A 292 17.41 -3.87 -8.47
C MET A 292 18.83 -4.47 -8.58
N GLU A 293 19.72 -3.83 -9.33
CA GLU A 293 21.13 -4.21 -9.47
C GLU A 293 21.84 -4.29 -8.12
N ALA A 294 21.58 -3.33 -7.24
CA ALA A 294 22.25 -3.23 -5.94
C ALA A 294 21.78 -4.31 -4.95
N LEU A 295 20.55 -4.81 -5.11
CA LEU A 295 20.08 -5.97 -4.34
C LEU A 295 20.78 -7.23 -4.82
N LEU A 296 20.87 -7.41 -6.14
CA LEU A 296 21.40 -8.61 -6.80
C LEU A 296 22.88 -8.93 -6.49
N VAL A 297 23.67 -7.93 -6.08
CA VAL A 297 25.06 -8.11 -5.67
C VAL A 297 25.19 -8.75 -4.28
N ASP A 298 24.21 -8.55 -3.41
CA ASP A 298 24.28 -9.02 -2.03
C ASP A 298 23.67 -10.42 -1.87
N GLU A 299 24.53 -11.44 -1.98
CA GLU A 299 24.12 -12.85 -1.87
C GLU A 299 23.51 -13.21 -0.51
N THR A 300 23.66 -12.39 0.54
CA THR A 300 23.05 -12.66 1.85
C THR A 300 21.52 -12.64 1.80
N ASN A 301 20.94 -11.88 0.87
CA ASN A 301 19.50 -11.67 0.75
C ASN A 301 18.69 -12.93 0.43
N TRP A 302 19.29 -13.93 -0.20
CA TRP A 302 18.58 -15.13 -0.65
C TRP A 302 19.37 -16.41 -0.37
N LYS A 303 20.27 -16.43 0.63
CA LYS A 303 21.05 -17.63 0.99
C LYS A 303 20.16 -18.86 1.18
N THR A 304 18.98 -18.66 1.79
CA THR A 304 18.00 -19.71 2.06
C THR A 304 16.97 -19.93 0.96
N ALA A 305 16.96 -19.13 -0.12
CA ALA A 305 15.92 -19.22 -1.12
C ALA A 305 16.02 -20.50 -1.97
N ALA A 306 14.91 -21.22 -2.10
CA ALA A 306 14.67 -22.21 -3.14
C ALA A 306 14.45 -21.51 -4.50
N GLY A 307 13.69 -20.42 -4.48
CA GLY A 307 13.33 -19.65 -5.67
C GLY A 307 13.15 -18.16 -5.43
N CYS A 308 13.38 -17.37 -6.47
CA CYS A 308 13.17 -15.93 -6.47
C CYS A 308 12.28 -15.54 -7.65
N ILE A 309 11.29 -14.70 -7.39
CA ILE A 309 10.44 -14.08 -8.40
C ILE A 309 10.74 -12.58 -8.42
N PHE A 310 11.30 -12.11 -9.53
CA PHE A 310 11.63 -10.71 -9.75
C PHE A 310 10.51 -10.03 -10.52
N VAL A 311 10.13 -8.83 -10.09
CA VAL A 311 9.09 -8.01 -10.72
C VAL A 311 9.69 -6.64 -11.03
N THR A 312 9.88 -6.33 -12.31
CA THR A 312 10.47 -5.06 -12.78
C THR A 312 9.73 -4.54 -14.01
N SER A 313 9.80 -3.23 -14.26
CA SER A 313 9.28 -2.64 -15.49
C SER A 313 10.33 -2.53 -16.60
N ALA A 314 11.61 -2.69 -16.30
CA ALA A 314 12.67 -2.53 -17.29
C ALA A 314 13.85 -3.44 -17.00
N LEU A 315 14.29 -4.19 -18.02
CA LEU A 315 15.60 -4.82 -17.98
C LEU A 315 16.70 -3.84 -18.34
N SER A 316 17.80 -3.91 -17.61
CA SER A 316 19.07 -3.25 -17.92
C SER A 316 20.14 -4.32 -18.18
N SER A 317 21.17 -3.97 -18.95
CA SER A 317 22.33 -4.84 -19.17
C SER A 317 23.03 -5.22 -17.87
N ALA A 318 22.93 -4.39 -16.83
CA ALA A 318 23.51 -4.64 -15.52
C ALA A 318 22.77 -5.74 -14.73
N LEU A 319 21.48 -5.98 -14.99
CA LEU A 319 20.68 -7.03 -14.34
C LEU A 319 20.94 -8.43 -14.93
N VAL A 320 21.36 -8.52 -16.19
CA VAL A 320 21.48 -9.80 -16.91
C VAL A 320 22.54 -10.73 -16.29
N PRO A 321 23.81 -10.29 -16.07
CA PRO A 321 24.83 -11.15 -15.49
C PRO A 321 24.49 -11.71 -14.10
N PRO A 322 24.00 -10.93 -13.13
CA PRO A 322 23.67 -11.46 -11.81
C PRO A 322 22.43 -12.36 -11.81
N LEU A 323 21.40 -12.07 -12.62
CA LEU A 323 20.25 -12.98 -12.75
C LEU A 323 20.67 -14.34 -13.34
N ARG A 324 21.55 -14.34 -14.34
CA ARG A 324 22.14 -15.58 -14.88
C ARG A 324 22.93 -16.35 -13.81
N ALA A 325 23.77 -15.66 -13.04
CA ALA A 325 24.53 -16.28 -11.95
C ALA A 325 23.61 -16.89 -10.89
N LEU A 326 22.50 -16.22 -10.57
CA LEU A 326 21.51 -16.70 -9.62
C LEU A 326 20.76 -17.94 -10.16
N ALA A 327 20.41 -17.93 -11.45
CA ALA A 327 19.71 -19.04 -12.12
C ALA A 327 20.53 -20.34 -12.16
N MET A 328 21.87 -20.25 -12.12
CA MET A 328 22.73 -21.44 -11.99
C MET A 328 22.60 -22.12 -10.61
N LYS A 329 22.25 -21.37 -9.57
CA LYS A 329 22.21 -21.85 -8.18
C LYS A 329 20.78 -22.13 -7.68
N ARG A 330 19.80 -21.41 -8.22
CA ARG A 330 18.42 -21.35 -7.72
C ARG A 330 17.43 -21.15 -8.84
N ARG A 331 16.15 -21.33 -8.52
CA ARG A 331 15.08 -21.03 -9.45
C ARG A 331 14.85 -19.51 -9.55
N VAL A 332 14.80 -19.01 -10.78
CA VAL A 332 14.58 -17.57 -11.04
C VAL A 332 13.45 -17.41 -12.04
N ILE A 333 12.42 -16.67 -11.63
CA ILE A 333 11.33 -16.21 -12.49
C ILE A 333 11.42 -14.69 -12.56
N LEU A 334 11.30 -14.14 -13.76
CA LEU A 334 11.34 -12.71 -14.01
C LEU A 334 10.05 -12.30 -14.71
N TYR A 335 9.28 -11.44 -14.06
CA TYR A 335 8.16 -10.73 -14.66
C TYR A 335 8.58 -9.32 -15.07
N VAL A 336 8.34 -9.00 -16.34
CA VAL A 336 8.60 -7.69 -16.92
C VAL A 336 7.27 -7.03 -17.24
N VAL A 337 6.96 -5.91 -16.58
CA VAL A 337 5.73 -5.14 -16.83
C VAL A 337 6.06 -3.95 -17.72
N THR A 338 5.81 -4.08 -19.02
CA THR A 338 6.07 -3.01 -20.00
C THR A 338 5.03 -3.02 -21.12
N GLY A 339 4.59 -1.84 -21.54
CA GLY A 339 3.69 -1.66 -22.67
C GLY A 339 4.43 -1.67 -24.02
N GLU A 340 5.68 -1.20 -24.04
CA GLU A 340 6.51 -1.14 -25.24
C GLU A 340 7.77 -1.98 -25.07
N ARG A 341 8.07 -2.80 -26.09
CA ARG A 341 9.26 -3.65 -26.10
C ARG A 341 10.28 -3.09 -27.06
N ARG A 342 11.39 -2.55 -26.53
CA ARG A 342 12.57 -2.22 -27.33
C ARG A 342 13.28 -3.50 -27.78
N GLU A 343 13.92 -3.48 -28.93
CA GLU A 343 14.64 -4.66 -29.44
C GLU A 343 15.74 -5.15 -28.49
N GLU A 344 16.44 -4.23 -27.83
CA GLU A 344 17.47 -4.55 -26.83
C GLU A 344 16.91 -5.36 -25.65
N GLN A 345 15.72 -5.01 -25.17
CA GLN A 345 15.06 -5.75 -24.09
C GLN A 345 14.70 -7.16 -24.52
N ARG A 346 14.16 -7.34 -25.73
CA ARG A 346 13.86 -8.68 -26.28
C ARG A 346 15.11 -9.55 -26.34
N ARG A 347 16.24 -8.98 -26.75
CA ARG A 347 17.53 -9.68 -26.78
C ARG A 347 17.96 -10.16 -25.39
N TRP A 348 17.84 -9.30 -24.37
CA TRP A 348 18.17 -9.68 -22.99
C TRP A 348 17.19 -10.72 -22.41
N GLU A 349 15.89 -10.63 -22.73
CA GLU A 349 14.90 -11.63 -22.35
C GLU A 349 15.24 -13.02 -22.92
N GLU A 350 15.61 -13.09 -24.19
CA GLU A 350 16.05 -14.33 -24.84
C GLU A 350 17.34 -14.90 -24.25
N GLU A 351 18.32 -14.02 -23.95
CA GLU A 351 19.56 -14.43 -23.29
C GLU A 351 19.30 -15.05 -21.90
N LEU A 352 18.40 -14.45 -21.13
CA LEU A 352 18.01 -14.94 -19.81
C LEU A 352 17.23 -16.27 -19.90
N ARG A 353 16.33 -16.42 -20.88
CA ARG A 353 15.63 -17.68 -21.14
C ARG A 353 16.59 -18.82 -21.46
N ARG A 354 17.60 -18.57 -22.31
CA ARG A 354 18.67 -19.56 -22.61
C ARG A 354 19.50 -19.92 -21.38
N SER A 355 19.60 -19.00 -20.43
CA SER A 355 20.33 -19.17 -19.17
C SER A 355 19.52 -19.87 -18.08
N GLY A 356 18.28 -20.30 -18.35
CA GLY A 356 17.42 -21.00 -17.40
C GLY A 356 16.54 -20.10 -16.53
N VAL A 357 16.47 -18.79 -16.81
CA VAL A 357 15.51 -17.88 -16.17
C VAL A 357 14.18 -17.97 -16.89
N HIS A 358 13.08 -18.15 -16.14
CA HIS A 358 11.75 -18.09 -16.72
C HIS A 358 11.32 -16.62 -16.86
N VAL A 359 11.29 -16.10 -18.08
CA VAL A 359 10.94 -14.69 -18.36
C VAL A 359 9.52 -14.61 -18.92
N SER A 360 8.63 -13.93 -18.20
CA SER A 360 7.27 -13.63 -18.61
C SER A 360 7.06 -12.12 -18.70
N VAL A 361 6.40 -11.67 -19.76
CA VAL A 361 6.18 -10.25 -20.03
C VAL A 361 4.68 -9.97 -19.97
N ILE A 362 4.28 -9.04 -19.12
CA ILE A 362 2.89 -8.71 -18.84
C ILE A 362 2.64 -7.26 -19.31
N ALA A 363 1.59 -7.06 -20.09
CA ALA A 363 1.16 -5.71 -20.46
C ALA A 363 0.58 -4.98 -19.23
N PRO A 364 0.93 -3.70 -19.00
CA PRO A 364 0.43 -2.92 -17.86
C PRO A 364 -1.11 -2.89 -17.78
N ASP A 365 -1.78 -2.85 -18.93
CA ASP A 365 -3.24 -2.72 -19.03
C ASP A 365 -3.99 -3.88 -18.36
N MET A 366 -3.42 -5.09 -18.38
CA MET A 366 -4.00 -6.26 -17.70
C MET A 366 -4.06 -6.06 -16.18
N LEU A 367 -3.09 -5.33 -15.61
CA LEU A 367 -3.03 -5.03 -14.18
C LEU A 367 -3.73 -3.72 -13.82
N GLN A 368 -3.87 -2.79 -14.77
CA GLN A 368 -4.61 -1.54 -14.56
C GLN A 368 -6.10 -1.79 -14.33
N THR A 369 -6.71 -2.72 -15.07
CA THR A 369 -8.12 -3.09 -14.91
C THR A 369 -8.39 -3.59 -13.49
N VAL A 370 -7.50 -4.43 -12.96
CA VAL A 370 -7.54 -4.92 -11.58
C VAL A 370 -7.44 -3.78 -10.58
N ARG A 371 -6.50 -2.86 -10.80
CA ARG A 371 -6.31 -1.68 -9.93
C ARG A 371 -7.59 -0.85 -9.83
N GLN A 372 -8.35 -0.76 -10.92
CA GLN A 372 -9.63 -0.05 -10.98
C GLN A 372 -10.81 -0.87 -10.43
N GLY A 373 -10.61 -2.15 -10.10
CA GLY A 373 -11.62 -3.04 -9.53
C GLY A 373 -12.34 -3.96 -10.51
N GLY A 374 -11.81 -4.09 -11.74
CA GLY A 374 -12.23 -5.14 -12.66
C GLY A 374 -11.56 -6.48 -12.37
N GLU A 375 -12.05 -7.53 -13.02
CA GLU A 375 -11.47 -8.88 -12.95
C GLU A 375 -10.24 -9.01 -13.85
N PHE A 376 -9.38 -9.98 -13.52
CA PHE A 376 -8.22 -10.35 -14.34
C PHE A 376 -8.69 -11.23 -15.51
N GLN A 377 -8.49 -10.77 -16.75
CA GLN A 377 -8.88 -11.50 -17.97
C GLN A 377 -7.71 -12.21 -18.63
#